data_AF-B3LT38-F1
#
_entry.id   AF-B3LT38-F1
#
_cell.length_a   1.000
_cell.length_b   1.000
_cell.length_c   1.000
_cell.angle_alpha   90.00
_cell.angle_beta   90.00
_cell.angle_gamma   90.00
#
_symmetry.space_group_name_H-M   'P 1'
#
loop_
_entity.id
_entity.type
_entity.pdbx_description
1 polymer ?
#
loop_
_entity_poly.entity_id
_entity_poly.type
_entity_poly.pdbx_seq_one_letter_code
_entity_poly.pdbx_strand_id
1 'polypeptide(L)'
;MGTAKQNQNRKKFTREYKVKEIQRSITKKTRLRKEYLKALKDEGYAVPEKEPKTVAKESVRKIKEARAIEGKKKLDEKKEIKKQRKRMQKDELNKQRNEQLERIRVSKEKFQRREDRKKKLTQRTRTGQPLMGPKIEDLLDKIKTDDTYTS
;
A
#
# COMPACT_ATOMS: atom_id res chain seq x y z
N MET A 1 -7.71 -32.33 -31.18
CA MET A 1 -6.26 -32.45 -31.36
C MET A 1 -5.84 -31.52 -32.50
N GLY A 2 -4.93 -30.56 -32.28
CA GLY A 2 -4.43 -29.69 -33.35
C GLY A 2 -3.50 -30.44 -34.30
N THR A 3 -3.49 -30.08 -35.58
CA THR A 3 -2.63 -30.72 -36.60
C THR A 3 -1.15 -30.52 -36.27
N ALA A 4 -0.27 -31.41 -36.76
CA ALA A 4 1.17 -31.29 -36.53
C ALA A 4 1.76 -29.93 -36.94
N LYS A 5 1.23 -29.34 -38.04
CA LYS A 5 1.57 -27.98 -38.49
C LYS A 5 1.14 -26.90 -37.49
N GLN A 6 -0.06 -27.01 -36.90
CA GLN A 6 -0.54 -26.07 -35.89
C GLN A 6 0.32 -26.12 -34.61
N ASN A 7 0.73 -27.33 -34.18
CA ASN A 7 1.58 -27.51 -33.01
C ASN A 7 3.01 -26.97 -33.21
N GLN A 8 3.57 -27.07 -34.43
CA GLN A 8 4.87 -26.47 -34.76
C GLN A 8 4.81 -24.94 -34.84
N ASN A 9 3.74 -24.38 -35.42
CA ASN A 9 3.58 -22.93 -35.54
C ASN A 9 3.31 -22.27 -34.18
N ARG A 10 2.68 -22.98 -33.23
CA ARG A 10 2.48 -22.49 -31.85
C ARG A 10 3.79 -22.09 -31.17
N LYS A 11 4.88 -22.83 -31.44
CA LYS A 11 6.20 -22.57 -30.88
C LYS A 11 6.89 -21.35 -31.51
N LYS A 12 6.48 -20.90 -32.70
CA LYS A 12 7.11 -19.77 -33.42
C LYS A 12 6.71 -18.40 -32.87
N PHE A 13 5.55 -18.30 -32.21
CA PHE A 13 5.03 -17.03 -31.72
C PHE A 13 5.39 -16.72 -30.27
N THR A 14 6.12 -17.62 -29.59
CA THR A 14 6.57 -17.36 -28.22
C THR A 14 7.69 -16.32 -28.19
N ARG A 15 7.78 -15.56 -27.10
CA ARG A 15 8.84 -14.55 -26.90
C ARG A 15 10.23 -15.17 -27.01
N GLU A 16 10.42 -16.35 -26.43
CA GLU A 16 11.70 -17.06 -26.45
C GLU A 16 12.13 -17.48 -27.86
N TYR A 17 11.19 -17.96 -28.68
CA TYR A 17 11.49 -18.33 -30.06
C TYR A 17 11.92 -17.11 -30.88
N LYS A 18 11.17 -16.00 -30.77
CA LYS A 18 11.51 -14.74 -31.45
C LYS A 18 12.88 -14.21 -31.01
N VAL A 19 13.22 -14.28 -29.72
CA VAL A 19 14.55 -13.89 -29.23
C VAL A 19 15.65 -14.78 -29.83
N LYS A 20 15.45 -16.10 -29.89
CA LYS A 20 16.40 -17.03 -30.53
C LYS A 20 16.54 -16.77 -32.04
N GLU A 21 15.46 -16.45 -32.72
CA GLU A 21 15.45 -16.11 -34.15
C GLU A 21 16.20 -14.79 -34.42
N ILE A 22 15.96 -13.76 -33.60
CA ILE A 22 16.70 -12.50 -33.66
C ILE A 22 18.20 -12.77 -33.47
N GLN A 23 18.60 -13.56 -32.48
CA GLN A 23 20.00 -13.93 -32.26
C GLN A 23 20.60 -14.65 -33.48
N ARG A 24 19.89 -15.63 -34.07
CA ARG A 24 20.32 -16.33 -35.29
C ARG A 24 20.46 -15.40 -36.49
N SER A 25 19.55 -14.43 -36.64
CA SER A 25 19.62 -13.43 -37.71
C SER A 25 20.82 -12.50 -37.54
N ILE A 26 21.10 -12.07 -36.30
CA ILE A 26 22.26 -11.23 -35.97
C ILE A 26 23.55 -11.99 -36.28
N THR A 27 23.69 -13.24 -35.83
CA THR A 27 24.90 -14.04 -36.10
C THR A 27 25.09 -14.26 -37.60
N LYS A 28 24.04 -14.62 -38.34
CA LYS A 28 24.09 -14.75 -39.81
C LYS A 28 24.53 -13.45 -40.48
N LYS A 29 23.94 -12.31 -40.10
CA LYS A 29 24.31 -10.99 -40.64
C LYS A 29 25.77 -10.65 -40.34
N THR A 30 26.25 -10.93 -39.12
CA THR A 30 27.66 -10.69 -38.78
C THR A 30 28.61 -11.58 -39.56
N ARG A 31 28.23 -12.84 -39.83
CA ARG A 31 29.04 -13.76 -40.64
C ARG A 31 29.11 -13.29 -42.10
N LEU A 32 27.98 -12.98 -42.71
CA LEU A 32 27.91 -12.44 -44.07
C LEU A 32 28.72 -11.14 -44.20
N ARG A 33 28.63 -10.24 -43.21
CA ARG A 33 29.42 -9.00 -43.20
C ARG A 33 30.92 -9.28 -43.16
N LYS A 34 31.37 -10.29 -42.40
CA LYS A 34 32.79 -10.70 -42.37
C LYS A 34 33.23 -11.29 -43.70
N GLU A 35 32.43 -12.17 -44.29
CA GLU A 35 32.70 -12.79 -45.60
C GLU A 35 32.80 -11.70 -46.68
N TYR A 36 31.86 -10.76 -46.70
CA TYR A 36 31.87 -9.61 -47.61
C TYR A 36 33.11 -8.72 -47.45
N LEU A 37 33.46 -8.34 -46.21
CA LEU A 37 34.66 -7.54 -45.96
C LEU A 37 35.96 -8.29 -46.29
N LYS A 38 35.96 -9.63 -46.22
CA LYS A 38 37.09 -10.45 -46.65
C LYS A 38 37.21 -10.44 -48.18
N ALA A 39 36.10 -10.67 -48.90
CA ALA A 39 36.07 -10.62 -50.36
C ALA A 39 36.52 -9.25 -50.90
N LEU A 40 36.04 -8.15 -50.31
CA LEU A 40 36.50 -6.79 -50.65
C LEU A 40 38.01 -6.61 -50.50
N LYS A 41 38.60 -7.22 -49.46
CA LYS A 41 40.05 -7.19 -49.23
C LYS A 41 40.80 -8.00 -50.30
N ASP A 42 40.27 -9.16 -50.66
CA ASP A 42 40.86 -10.07 -51.65
C ASP A 42 40.77 -9.45 -53.07
N GLU A 43 39.74 -8.64 -53.35
CA GLU A 43 39.54 -7.87 -54.59
C GLU A 43 40.31 -6.54 -54.64
N GLY A 44 41.03 -6.17 -53.56
CA GLY A 44 41.88 -4.98 -53.50
C GLY A 44 41.16 -3.66 -53.19
N TYR A 45 39.89 -3.69 -52.79
CA TYR A 45 39.15 -2.51 -52.36
C TYR A 45 39.46 -2.11 -50.91
N ALA A 46 39.37 -0.81 -50.61
CA ALA A 46 39.61 -0.28 -49.26
C ALA A 46 38.53 -0.75 -48.27
N VAL A 47 38.94 -1.45 -47.21
CA VAL A 47 38.05 -1.95 -46.14
C VAL A 47 37.84 -0.85 -45.09
N PRO A 48 36.59 -0.53 -44.70
CA PRO A 48 36.33 0.44 -43.64
C PRO A 48 37.01 0.05 -42.31
N GLU A 49 37.80 0.96 -41.74
CA GLU A 49 38.45 0.74 -40.46
C GLU A 49 37.43 0.61 -39.32
N LYS A 50 37.73 -0.29 -38.39
CA LYS A 50 36.81 -0.68 -37.33
C LYS A 50 36.86 0.37 -36.23
N GLU A 51 35.79 1.16 -36.08
CA GLU A 51 35.73 2.18 -35.02
C GLU A 51 36.06 1.60 -33.62
N PRO A 52 36.78 2.35 -32.78
CA PRO A 52 37.20 1.89 -31.46
C PRO A 52 35.98 1.65 -30.55
N LYS A 53 35.89 0.43 -30.01
CA LYS A 53 34.76 -0.07 -29.18
C LYS A 53 34.58 0.63 -27.81
N THR A 54 35.34 1.67 -27.51
CA THR A 54 35.44 2.29 -26.18
C THR A 54 34.20 3.12 -25.85
N VAL A 55 33.72 3.93 -26.79
CA VAL A 55 32.60 4.87 -26.61
C VAL A 55 31.30 4.16 -26.24
N ALA A 56 31.04 2.99 -26.84
CA ALA A 56 29.81 2.24 -26.59
C ALA A 56 29.77 1.62 -25.19
N LYS A 57 30.90 1.19 -24.63
CA LYS A 57 30.96 0.55 -23.29
C LYS A 57 30.74 1.55 -22.17
N GLU A 58 31.21 2.78 -22.32
CA GLU A 58 31.02 3.84 -21.34
C GLU A 58 29.56 4.28 -21.25
N SER A 59 28.86 4.37 -22.39
CA SER A 59 27.42 4.68 -22.42
C SER A 59 26.58 3.65 -21.64
N VAL A 60 26.89 2.37 -21.79
CA VAL A 60 26.16 1.28 -21.11
C VAL A 60 26.41 1.29 -19.60
N ARG A 61 27.63 1.62 -19.15
CA ARG A 61 27.96 1.77 -17.72
C ARG A 61 27.18 2.90 -17.07
N LYS A 62 27.16 4.08 -17.70
CA LYS A 62 26.40 5.25 -17.22
C LYS A 62 24.89 4.96 -17.11
N ILE A 63 24.31 4.26 -18.09
CA ILE A 63 22.89 3.85 -18.04
C ILE A 63 22.63 2.88 -16.88
N LYS A 64 23.56 1.95 -16.61
CA LYS A 64 23.42 0.98 -15.52
C LYS A 64 23.52 1.64 -14.15
N GLU A 65 24.42 2.61 -13.99
CA GLU A 65 24.57 3.41 -12.78
C GLU A 65 23.34 4.29 -12.51
N ALA A 66 22.82 4.96 -13.54
CA ALA A 66 21.59 5.74 -13.43
C ALA A 66 20.39 4.88 -12.95
N ARG A 67 20.23 3.69 -13.53
CA ARG A 67 19.20 2.72 -13.10
C ARG A 67 19.40 2.21 -11.68
N ALA A 68 20.65 2.02 -11.25
CA ALA A 68 20.95 1.60 -9.89
C ALA A 68 20.60 2.69 -8.86
N ILE A 69 20.89 3.95 -9.17
CA ILE A 69 20.54 5.10 -8.33
C ILE A 69 19.01 5.26 -8.24
N GLU A 70 18.32 5.17 -9.38
CA GLU A 70 16.85 5.23 -9.42
C GLU A 70 16.21 4.07 -8.64
N GLY A 71 16.78 2.86 -8.75
CA GLY A 71 16.33 1.69 -8.00
C GLY A 71 16.47 1.85 -6.49
N LYS A 72 17.57 2.46 -6.02
CA LYS A 72 17.77 2.78 -4.60
C LYS A 72 16.73 3.79 -4.10
N LYS A 73 16.51 4.89 -4.82
CA LYS A 73 15.50 5.91 -4.48
C LYS A 73 14.10 5.29 -4.33
N LYS A 74 13.66 4.51 -5.32
CA LYS A 74 12.36 3.81 -5.26
C LYS A 74 12.25 2.83 -4.09
N LEU A 75 13.36 2.21 -3.70
CA LEU A 75 13.37 1.26 -2.59
C LEU A 75 13.27 1.99 -1.24
N ASP A 76 13.93 3.13 -1.10
CA ASP A 76 13.86 3.94 0.11
C ASP A 76 12.49 4.62 0.25
N GLU A 77 11.92 5.16 -0.84
CA GLU A 77 10.53 5.64 -0.89
C GLU A 77 9.54 4.56 -0.44
N LYS A 78 9.68 3.33 -0.93
CA LYS A 78 8.84 2.20 -0.51
C LYS A 78 8.97 1.88 0.98
N LYS A 79 10.19 1.97 1.54
CA LYS A 79 10.41 1.77 2.98
C LYS A 79 9.72 2.85 3.80
N GLU A 80 9.81 4.11 3.36
CA GLU A 80 9.17 5.25 4.03
C GLU A 80 7.65 5.12 4.01
N ILE A 81 7.05 4.81 2.86
CA ILE A 81 5.61 4.55 2.74
C ILE A 81 5.18 3.42 3.67
N LYS A 82 5.94 2.32 3.74
CA LYS A 82 5.64 1.21 4.65
C LYS A 82 5.70 1.64 6.12
N LYS A 83 6.68 2.48 6.48
CA LYS A 83 6.82 3.03 7.84
C LYS A 83 5.65 3.96 8.19
N GLN A 84 5.24 4.83 7.27
CA GLN A 84 4.08 5.70 7.45
C GLN A 84 2.79 4.91 7.62
N ARG A 85 2.53 3.91 6.76
CA ARG A 85 1.35 3.03 6.88
C ARG A 85 1.29 2.33 8.23
N LYS A 86 2.41 1.80 8.72
CA LYS A 86 2.47 1.16 10.04
C LYS A 86 2.19 2.15 11.18
N ARG A 87 2.66 3.40 11.08
CA ARG A 87 2.36 4.45 12.05
C ARG A 87 0.87 4.78 12.05
N MET A 88 0.30 5.06 10.89
CA MET A 88 -1.13 5.36 10.73
C MET A 88 -2.00 4.24 11.32
N GLN A 89 -1.70 2.98 11.00
CA GLN A 89 -2.45 1.84 11.53
C GLN A 89 -2.35 1.73 13.06
N LYS A 90 -1.17 1.99 13.63
CA LYS A 90 -0.98 2.01 15.09
C LYS A 90 -1.78 3.15 15.72
N ASP A 91 -1.76 4.32 15.11
CA ASP A 91 -2.46 5.50 15.61
C ASP A 91 -3.98 5.33 15.54
N GLU A 92 -4.51 4.74 14.46
CA GLU A 92 -5.92 4.37 14.34
C GLU A 92 -6.35 3.36 15.41
N LEU A 93 -5.56 2.31 15.62
CA LEU A 93 -5.87 1.31 16.64
C LEU A 93 -5.85 1.91 18.05
N ASN A 94 -4.89 2.79 18.33
CA ASN A 94 -4.84 3.52 19.60
C ASN A 94 -6.05 4.45 19.78
N LYS A 95 -6.45 5.17 18.73
CA LYS A 95 -7.65 6.02 18.76
C LYS A 95 -8.90 5.20 19.07
N GLN A 96 -9.11 4.09 18.34
CA GLN A 96 -10.24 3.19 18.59
C GLN A 96 -10.26 2.64 20.01
N ARG A 97 -9.10 2.24 20.53
CA ARG A 97 -8.97 1.77 21.91
C ARG A 97 -9.33 2.87 22.92
N ASN A 98 -8.85 4.09 22.71
CA ASN A 98 -9.15 5.23 23.59
C ASN A 98 -10.64 5.57 23.55
N GLU A 99 -11.26 5.60 22.37
CA GLU A 99 -12.69 5.83 22.23
C GLU A 99 -13.52 4.76 22.93
N GLN A 100 -13.12 3.49 22.85
CA GLN A 100 -13.79 2.40 23.57
C GLN A 100 -13.66 2.57 25.08
N LEU A 101 -12.47 2.91 25.58
CA LEU A 101 -12.25 3.17 27.01
C LEU A 101 -13.10 4.34 27.51
N GLU A 102 -13.19 5.43 26.76
CA GLU A 102 -14.05 6.57 27.11
C GLU A 102 -15.53 6.20 27.09
N ARG A 103 -16.00 5.43 26.09
CA ARG A 103 -17.38 4.92 26.07
C ARG A 103 -17.69 4.07 27.29
N ILE A 104 -16.76 3.17 27.67
CA ILE A 104 -16.91 2.34 28.87
C ILE A 104 -16.93 3.20 30.12
N ARG A 105 -16.06 4.21 30.22
CA ARG A 105 -16.00 5.13 31.36
C ARG A 105 -17.30 5.90 31.53
N VAL A 106 -17.81 6.51 30.46
CA VAL A 106 -19.09 7.23 30.45
C VAL A 106 -20.25 6.31 30.81
N SER A 107 -20.26 5.08 30.28
CA SER A 107 -21.30 4.10 30.61
C SER A 107 -21.27 3.71 32.09
N LYS A 108 -20.08 3.42 32.64
CA LYS A 108 -19.90 3.11 34.07
C LYS A 108 -20.34 4.27 34.96
N GLU A 109 -19.97 5.50 34.61
CA GLU A 109 -20.36 6.68 35.37
C GLU A 109 -21.88 6.90 35.34
N LYS A 110 -22.51 6.77 34.16
CA LYS A 110 -23.98 6.84 34.03
C LYS A 110 -24.66 5.75 34.85
N PHE A 111 -24.11 4.54 34.87
CA PHE A 111 -24.63 3.44 35.66
C PHE A 111 -24.52 3.71 37.17
N GLN A 112 -23.36 4.16 37.64
CA GLN A 112 -23.16 4.53 39.05
C GLN A 112 -24.12 5.64 39.48
N ARG A 113 -24.26 6.71 38.69
CA ARG A 113 -25.21 7.79 38.95
C ARG A 113 -26.65 7.29 39.04
N ARG A 114 -27.05 6.32 38.19
CA ARG A 114 -28.38 5.69 38.25
C ARG A 114 -28.57 4.86 39.52
N GLU A 115 -27.57 4.07 39.91
CA GLU A 115 -27.63 3.26 41.13
C GLU A 115 -27.68 4.13 42.39
N ASP A 116 -26.90 5.21 42.45
CA ASP A 116 -26.94 6.14 43.59
C ASP A 116 -28.27 6.88 43.67
N ARG A 117 -28.80 7.34 42.53
CA ARG A 117 -30.14 7.93 42.45
C ARG A 117 -31.22 6.94 42.88
N LYS A 118 -31.14 5.68 42.41
CA LYS A 118 -32.05 4.61 42.80
C LYS A 118 -32.02 4.39 44.31
N LYS A 119 -30.84 4.23 44.90
CA LYS A 119 -30.67 4.06 46.36
C LYS A 119 -31.33 5.20 47.13
N LYS A 120 -31.08 6.45 46.75
CA LYS A 120 -31.71 7.64 47.37
C LYS A 120 -33.24 7.61 47.27
N LEU A 121 -33.79 7.32 46.09
CA LEU A 121 -35.24 7.33 45.85
C LEU A 121 -36.00 6.13 46.44
N THR A 122 -35.30 5.02 46.68
CA THR A 122 -35.89 3.81 47.29
C THR A 122 -35.97 3.84 48.82
N GLN A 123 -35.42 4.88 49.47
CA GLN A 123 -35.47 5.01 50.92
C GLN A 123 -36.92 5.12 51.43
N ARG A 124 -37.18 4.51 52.59
CA ARG A 124 -38.49 4.50 53.25
C ARG A 124 -38.35 4.99 54.69
N THR A 125 -39.42 5.60 55.21
CA THR A 125 -39.53 5.99 56.61
C THR A 125 -39.75 4.78 57.50
N ARG A 126 -39.68 4.97 58.82
CA ARG A 126 -39.89 3.91 59.82
C ARG A 126 -41.23 3.17 59.68
N THR A 127 -42.26 3.85 59.16
CA THR A 127 -43.60 3.31 58.92
C THR A 127 -43.78 2.70 57.52
N GLY A 128 -42.72 2.67 56.70
CA GLY A 128 -42.73 2.08 55.36
C GLY A 128 -43.16 3.01 54.23
N GLN A 129 -43.54 4.24 54.52
CA GLN A 129 -43.84 5.24 53.49
C GLN A 129 -42.56 5.63 52.72
N PRO A 130 -42.63 5.99 51.43
CA PRO A 130 -41.47 6.48 50.70
C PRO A 130 -40.96 7.78 51.34
N LEU A 131 -39.64 7.90 51.51
CA LEU A 131 -39.04 9.14 51.99
C LEU A 131 -39.21 10.23 50.91
N MET A 132 -39.97 11.28 51.22
CA MET A 132 -40.40 12.25 50.21
C MET A 132 -39.32 13.27 49.83
N GLY A 133 -38.38 13.61 50.72
CA GLY A 133 -37.33 14.61 50.44
C GLY A 133 -36.56 14.36 49.13
N PRO A 134 -35.91 13.19 48.98
CA PRO A 134 -35.20 12.84 47.73
C PRO A 134 -36.10 12.83 46.48
N LYS A 135 -37.40 12.54 46.64
CA LYS A 135 -38.37 12.52 45.52
C LYS A 135 -38.82 13.91 45.12
N ILE A 136 -38.95 14.82 46.09
CA ILE A 136 -39.27 16.23 45.85
C ILE A 136 -38.10 16.90 45.13
N GLU A 137 -36.86 16.70 45.58
CA GLU A 137 -35.65 17.18 44.89
C GLU A 137 -35.61 16.70 43.43
N ASP A 138 -35.86 15.40 43.20
CA ASP A 138 -35.90 14.82 41.85
C ASP A 138 -36.96 15.44 40.95
N LEU A 139 -38.08 15.90 41.53
CA LEU A 139 -39.18 16.54 40.83
C LEU A 139 -38.86 18.00 40.53
N LEU A 140 -38.28 18.72 41.49
CA LEU A 140 -37.81 20.09 41.31
C LEU A 140 -36.70 20.18 40.27
N ASP A 141 -35.76 19.23 40.26
CA ASP A 141 -34.70 19.17 39.26
C ASP A 141 -35.27 18.96 37.86
N LYS A 142 -36.27 18.08 37.70
CA LYS A 142 -36.96 17.89 36.42
C LYS A 142 -37.61 19.16 35.94
N ILE A 143 -38.34 19.87 36.80
CA ILE A 143 -39.01 21.13 36.47
C ILE A 143 -37.98 22.20 36.08
N LYS A 144 -36.85 22.29 36.78
CA LYS A 144 -35.76 23.22 36.44
C LYS A 144 -35.09 22.92 35.11
N THR A 145 -35.00 21.65 34.73
CA THR A 145 -34.43 21.23 33.44
C THR A 145 -35.46 21.18 32.31
N ASP A 146 -36.73 21.46 32.60
CA ASP A 146 -37.79 21.48 31.61
C ASP A 146 -37.87 22.89 31.03
N ASP A 147 -37.48 23.00 29.75
CA ASP A 147 -37.45 24.27 29.00
C ASP A 147 -38.85 24.91 28.90
N THR A 148 -39.91 24.13 29.12
CA THR A 148 -41.30 24.61 29.06
C THR A 148 -41.69 25.55 30.22
N TYR A 149 -40.98 25.52 31.34
CA TYR A 149 -41.29 26.32 32.53
C TYR A 149 -40.16 27.25 32.98
N THR A 150 -39.03 27.26 32.27
CA THR A 150 -37.83 28.02 32.62
C THR A 150 -37.38 29.03 31.55
N SER A 151 -38.26 29.32 30.58
CA SER A 151 -38.11 30.42 29.61
C SER A 151 -38.27 31.80 30.26
#